data_AF-A0A6A3TZK5-F1
#
_entry.id   AF-A0A6A3TZK5-F1
#
_cell.length_a   1.000
_cell.length_b   1.000
_cell.length_c   1.000
_cell.angle_alpha   90.00
_cell.angle_beta   90.00
_cell.angle_gamma   90.00
#
_symmetry.space_group_name_H-M   'P 1'
#
loop_
_entity.id
_entity.type
_entity.pdbx_description
1 polymer ?
#
loop_
_entity_poly.entity_id
_entity_poly.type
_entity_poly.pdbx_seq_one_letter_code
_entity_poly.pdbx_strand_id
1 'polypeptide(L)'
;MVRGFLAAVGPYLYEEYVDSLNASMAMSKMALSGKSFKHFPCARYATDVTFQQANRPVGTHSEAITYYSGKHHLNGYKVEVAVLPTGLAINCSPHAKGSVSDIAIFRENDAFHLIALKKRPDEMHLEDDGPFTVETS
;
A
#
# COMPACT_ATOMS: atom_id res chain seq x y z
N MET A 1 -7.17 23.22 15.66
CA MET A 1 -7.92 22.31 16.56
C MET A 1 -8.09 20.91 15.96
N VAL A 2 -8.55 20.75 14.70
CA VAL A 2 -8.70 19.43 14.05
C VAL A 2 -7.37 18.69 13.81
N ARG A 3 -6.31 19.38 13.37
CA ARG A 3 -5.00 18.74 13.09
C ARG A 3 -4.35 18.09 14.32
N GLY A 4 -4.47 18.71 15.49
CA GLY A 4 -3.92 18.16 16.74
C GLY A 4 -4.65 16.90 17.18
N PHE A 5 -5.98 16.89 17.03
CA PHE A 5 -6.79 15.70 17.30
C PHE A 5 -6.44 14.54 16.36
N LEU A 6 -6.35 14.80 15.05
CA LEU A 6 -5.97 13.77 14.07
C LEU A 6 -4.54 13.26 14.29
N ALA A 7 -3.61 14.12 14.69
CA ALA A 7 -2.26 13.70 15.05
C ALA A 7 -2.23 12.82 16.31
N ALA A 8 -3.10 13.09 17.28
CA ALA A 8 -3.20 12.29 18.49
C ALA A 8 -3.87 10.93 18.25
N VAL A 9 -4.94 10.89 17.44
CA VAL A 9 -5.76 9.68 17.24
C VAL A 9 -5.27 8.81 16.07
N GLY A 10 -4.63 9.41 15.07
CA GLY A 10 -4.16 8.74 13.85
C GLY A 10 -3.34 7.48 14.11
N PRO A 11 -2.30 7.51 14.97
CA PRO A 11 -1.51 6.32 15.28
C PRO A 11 -2.33 5.18 15.86
N TYR A 12 -3.26 5.45 16.77
CA TYR A 12 -4.12 4.42 17.39
C TYR A 12 -5.06 3.79 16.36
N LEU A 13 -5.65 4.59 15.47
CA LEU A 13 -6.49 4.05 14.39
C LEU A 13 -5.67 3.20 13.42
N TYR A 14 -4.44 3.61 13.12
CA TYR A 14 -3.55 2.86 12.25
C TYR A 14 -3.17 1.51 12.88
N GLU A 15 -2.79 1.51 14.16
CA GLU A 15 -2.45 0.30 14.91
C GLU A 15 -3.63 -0.69 14.96
N GLU A 16 -4.83 -0.21 15.27
CA GLU A 16 -6.04 -1.03 15.39
C GLU A 16 -6.50 -1.60 14.04
N TYR A 17 -6.56 -0.76 12.99
CA TYR A 17 -7.18 -1.15 11.73
C TYR A 17 -6.20 -1.69 10.68
N VAL A 18 -4.92 -1.36 10.76
CA VAL A 18 -3.90 -1.71 9.76
C VAL A 18 -2.89 -2.70 10.34
N ASP A 19 -2.19 -2.33 11.42
CA ASP A 19 -1.10 -3.16 11.95
C ASP A 19 -1.63 -4.47 12.56
N SER A 20 -2.68 -4.38 13.37
CA SER A 20 -3.33 -5.55 13.98
C SER A 20 -3.90 -6.49 12.93
N LEU A 21 -4.43 -5.95 11.83
CA LEU A 21 -4.89 -6.76 10.71
C LEU A 21 -3.72 -7.45 10.00
N ASN A 22 -2.64 -6.72 9.70
CA ASN A 22 -1.45 -7.27 9.06
C ASN A 22 -0.83 -8.41 9.89
N ALA A 23 -0.77 -8.25 11.21
CA ALA A 23 -0.27 -9.25 12.14
C ALA A 23 -1.18 -10.49 12.23
N SER A 24 -2.50 -10.32 12.14
CA SER A 24 -3.47 -11.40 12.29
C SER A 24 -3.77 -12.19 11.01
N MET A 25 -3.39 -11.66 9.85
CA MET A 25 -3.65 -12.25 8.53
C MET A 25 -2.37 -12.78 7.89
N ALA A 26 -1.89 -13.89 8.44
CA ALA A 26 -0.79 -14.64 7.84
C ALA A 26 -1.21 -15.33 6.54
N MET A 27 -0.23 -15.64 5.68
CA MET A 27 -0.47 -16.25 4.36
C MET A 27 -1.16 -17.61 4.49
N SER A 28 -0.76 -18.44 5.45
CA SER A 28 -1.41 -19.74 5.68
C SER A 28 -2.88 -19.60 6.07
N LYS A 29 -3.23 -18.63 6.91
CA LYS A 29 -4.62 -18.35 7.32
C LYS A 29 -5.48 -17.88 6.14
N MET A 30 -4.92 -17.07 5.25
CA MET A 30 -5.62 -16.62 4.04
C MET A 30 -5.84 -17.76 3.05
N ALA A 31 -4.81 -18.60 2.83
CA ALA A 31 -4.91 -19.78 1.99
C ALA A 31 -5.97 -20.77 2.51
N LEU A 32 -5.94 -21.09 3.80
CA LEU A 32 -6.91 -22.01 4.42
C LEU A 32 -8.34 -21.48 4.43
N SER A 33 -8.53 -20.16 4.51
CA SER A 33 -9.87 -19.54 4.51
C SER A 33 -10.43 -19.27 3.11
N GLY A 34 -9.71 -19.62 2.05
CA GLY A 34 -10.11 -19.35 0.67
C GLY A 34 -10.16 -17.85 0.33
N LYS A 35 -9.50 -17.01 1.14
CA LYS A 35 -9.45 -15.54 0.98
C LYS A 35 -8.20 -15.12 0.21
N SER A 36 -7.85 -15.86 -0.83
CA SER A 36 -6.75 -15.56 -1.75
C SER A 36 -7.26 -14.84 -3.00
N PHE A 37 -6.37 -14.20 -3.76
CA PHE A 37 -6.76 -13.68 -5.08
C PHE A 37 -7.12 -14.84 -6.03
N LYS A 38 -8.16 -14.65 -6.84
CA LYS A 38 -8.63 -15.66 -7.81
C LYS A 38 -7.53 -16.07 -8.81
N HIS A 39 -6.80 -15.09 -9.34
CA HIS A 39 -5.81 -15.30 -10.40
C HIS A 39 -4.38 -15.44 -9.87
N PHE A 40 -4.12 -14.96 -8.66
CA PHE A 40 -2.80 -15.01 -8.02
C PHE A 40 -2.89 -15.53 -6.58
N PRO A 41 -3.20 -16.84 -6.37
CA PRO A 41 -3.42 -17.36 -5.03
C PRO A 41 -2.20 -17.28 -4.11
N CYS A 42 -0.98 -17.23 -4.67
CA CYS A 42 0.26 -17.04 -3.93
C CYS A 42 0.48 -15.59 -3.45
N ALA A 43 -0.20 -14.61 -4.06
CA ALA A 43 -0.01 -13.21 -3.70
C ALA A 43 -0.67 -12.91 -2.35
N ARG A 44 0.13 -12.42 -1.40
CA ARG A 44 -0.36 -12.02 -0.07
C ARG A 44 -1.27 -10.80 -0.13
N TYR A 45 -0.89 -9.79 -0.92
CA TYR A 45 -1.59 -8.52 -1.07
C TYR A 45 -1.30 -7.92 -2.45
N ALA A 46 -2.17 -7.02 -2.90
CA ALA A 46 -1.90 -6.12 -4.00
C ALA A 46 -1.40 -4.78 -3.44
N THR A 47 -0.49 -4.10 -4.13
CA THR A 47 -0.07 -2.74 -3.76
C THR A 47 -0.11 -1.82 -4.97
N ASP A 48 -0.49 -0.57 -4.76
CA ASP A 48 -0.43 0.48 -5.78
C ASP A 48 -0.25 1.86 -5.13
N VAL A 49 0.21 2.82 -5.92
CA VAL A 49 0.30 4.23 -5.53
C VAL A 49 -0.96 4.96 -5.97
N THR A 50 -1.74 5.44 -5.00
CA THR A 50 -2.90 6.29 -5.26
C THR A 50 -2.52 7.77 -5.25
N PHE A 51 -3.11 8.55 -6.16
CA PHE A 51 -2.96 10.00 -6.22
C PHE A 51 -4.17 10.69 -5.59
N GLN A 52 -3.92 11.54 -4.61
CA GLN A 52 -4.94 12.38 -3.97
C GLN A 52 -4.76 13.83 -4.41
N GLN A 53 -5.71 14.34 -5.19
CA GLN A 53 -5.73 15.74 -5.59
C GLN A 53 -5.79 16.65 -4.36
N ALA A 54 -5.02 17.72 -4.39
CA ALA A 54 -5.05 18.80 -3.41
C ALA A 54 -4.98 20.17 -4.10
N ASN A 55 -5.28 21.22 -3.34
CA ASN A 55 -5.04 22.58 -3.80
C ASN A 55 -3.55 22.81 -4.03
N ARG A 56 -3.22 23.66 -5.01
CA ARG A 56 -1.85 24.14 -5.18
C ARG A 56 -1.41 24.80 -3.86
N PRO A 57 -0.30 24.38 -3.25
CA PRO A 57 0.17 25.00 -2.03
C PRO A 57 0.55 26.45 -2.29
N VAL A 58 0.33 27.29 -1.28
CA VAL A 58 0.76 28.69 -1.30
C VAL A 58 2.27 28.74 -1.15
N GLY A 59 2.95 29.50 -2.00
CA GLY A 59 4.41 29.60 -1.98
C GLY A 59 4.98 29.93 -3.35
N THR A 60 6.30 29.83 -3.45
CA THR A 60 7.03 30.03 -4.70
C THR A 60 6.68 28.97 -5.73
N HIS A 61 6.94 29.25 -7.01
CA HIS A 61 6.75 28.26 -8.07
C HIS A 61 7.56 26.98 -7.81
N SER A 62 8.79 27.11 -7.34
CA SER A 62 9.69 25.99 -7.02
C SER A 62 9.19 25.11 -5.89
N GLU A 63 8.47 25.65 -4.91
CA GLU A 63 7.86 24.84 -3.85
C GLU A 63 6.62 24.11 -4.37
N ALA A 64 5.74 24.85 -5.07
CA ALA A 64 4.47 24.32 -5.53
C ALA A 64 4.61 23.25 -6.62
N ILE A 65 5.62 23.37 -7.51
CA ILE A 65 5.82 22.41 -8.61
C ILE A 65 6.12 20.99 -8.09
N THR A 66 6.67 20.85 -6.88
CA THR A 66 6.93 19.52 -6.28
C THR A 66 5.65 18.74 -5.97
N TYR A 67 4.51 19.42 -5.88
CA TYR A 67 3.20 18.78 -5.70
C TYR A 67 2.50 18.48 -7.01
N TYR A 68 2.99 18.99 -8.13
CA TYR A 68 2.38 18.80 -9.44
C TYR A 68 2.69 17.41 -9.99
N SER A 69 1.65 16.65 -10.32
CA SER A 69 1.77 15.36 -10.98
C SER A 69 1.69 15.53 -12.49
N GLY A 70 2.77 15.20 -13.20
CA GLY A 70 2.80 15.28 -14.67
C GLY A 70 1.76 14.38 -15.35
N LYS A 71 1.50 13.19 -14.80
CA LYS A 71 0.52 12.22 -15.32
C LYS A 71 -0.93 12.73 -15.21
N HIS A 72 -1.28 13.37 -14.09
CA HIS A 72 -2.66 13.75 -13.79
C HIS A 72 -2.95 15.23 -14.08
N HIS A 73 -1.92 16.02 -14.42
CA HIS A 73 -2.01 17.47 -14.60
C HIS A 73 -2.60 18.23 -13.40
N LEU A 74 -2.43 17.69 -12.19
CA LEU A 74 -3.01 18.21 -10.95
C LEU A 74 -1.97 18.27 -9.84
N ASN A 75 -2.18 19.15 -8.86
CA ASN A 75 -1.40 19.16 -7.63
C ASN A 75 -1.98 18.14 -6.65
N GLY A 76 -1.13 17.49 -5.87
CA GLY A 76 -1.60 16.50 -4.91
C GLY A 76 -0.51 15.76 -4.19
N TYR A 77 -0.94 14.71 -3.51
CA TYR A 77 -0.11 13.77 -2.78
C TYR A 77 -0.23 12.39 -3.40
N LYS A 78 0.76 11.56 -3.11
CA LYS A 78 0.77 10.15 -3.47
C LYS A 78 0.96 9.31 -2.21
N VAL A 79 0.29 8.17 -2.17
CA VAL A 79 0.39 7.22 -1.06
C VAL A 79 0.40 5.83 -1.66
N GLU A 80 1.34 5.00 -1.22
CA GLU A 80 1.28 3.57 -1.51
C GLU A 80 0.37 2.88 -0.50
N VAL A 81 -0.53 2.03 -0.97
CA VAL A 81 -1.42 1.23 -0.11
C VAL A 81 -1.32 -0.24 -0.49
N ALA A 82 -1.05 -1.08 0.50
CA ALA A 82 -1.10 -2.53 0.36
C ALA A 82 -2.44 -3.08 0.88
N VAL A 83 -3.11 -3.90 0.07
CA VAL A 83 -4.48 -4.36 0.30
C VAL A 83 -4.60 -5.88 0.18
N LEU A 84 -5.26 -6.50 1.15
CA LEU A 84 -5.60 -7.92 1.11
C LEU A 84 -6.65 -8.23 0.04
N PRO A 85 -6.82 -9.50 -0.36
CA PRO A 85 -7.92 -9.94 -1.22
C PRO A 85 -9.32 -9.56 -0.70
N THR A 86 -9.45 -9.34 0.60
CA THR A 86 -10.70 -8.89 1.24
C THR A 86 -10.95 -7.38 1.09
N GLY A 87 -10.05 -6.63 0.45
CA GLY A 87 -10.16 -5.18 0.27
C GLY A 87 -9.73 -4.36 1.50
N LEU A 88 -9.16 -4.99 2.52
CA LEU A 88 -8.68 -4.31 3.72
C LEU A 88 -7.20 -3.95 3.60
N ALA A 89 -6.84 -2.72 3.99
CA ALA A 89 -5.46 -2.24 3.93
C ALA A 89 -4.63 -2.82 5.08
N ILE A 90 -3.40 -3.22 4.75
CA ILE A 90 -2.38 -3.73 5.71
C ILE A 90 -1.12 -2.87 5.74
N ASN A 91 -1.06 -1.85 4.87
CA ASN A 91 -0.07 -0.79 4.91
C ASN A 91 -0.57 0.44 4.17
N CYS A 92 -0.11 1.60 4.61
CA CYS A 92 -0.30 2.88 3.94
C CYS A 92 0.96 3.74 4.21
N SER A 93 1.69 4.08 3.14
CA SER A 93 2.92 4.83 3.26
C SER A 93 2.67 6.27 3.74
N PRO A 94 3.70 6.97 4.25
CA PRO A 94 3.64 8.41 4.37
C PRO A 94 3.29 9.10 3.04
N HIS A 95 2.72 10.30 3.12
CA HIS A 95 2.39 11.08 1.94
C HIS A 95 3.65 11.54 1.19
N ALA A 96 3.79 11.09 -0.05
CA ALA A 96 4.73 11.65 -1.00
C ALA A 96 4.11 12.83 -1.75
N LYS A 97 4.96 13.71 -2.29
CA LYS A 97 4.48 14.83 -3.12
C LYS A 97 4.10 14.34 -4.52
N GLY A 98 3.17 15.02 -5.20
CA GLY A 98 2.64 14.59 -6.49
C GLY A 98 3.66 14.43 -7.63
N SER A 99 4.82 15.09 -7.55
CA SER A 99 5.90 14.94 -8.54
C SER A 99 6.77 13.70 -8.34
N VAL A 100 6.66 13.01 -7.19
CA VAL A 100 7.46 11.81 -6.88
C VAL A 100 6.99 10.66 -7.77
N SER A 101 7.94 9.91 -8.36
CA SER A 101 7.63 8.72 -9.16
C SER A 101 7.17 7.57 -8.30
N ASP A 102 6.21 6.77 -8.78
CA ASP A 102 5.64 5.66 -8.01
C ASP A 102 6.72 4.63 -7.59
N ILE A 103 7.69 4.36 -8.46
CA ILE A 103 8.85 3.48 -8.14
C ILE A 103 9.72 3.99 -6.99
N ALA A 104 9.82 5.31 -6.79
CA ALA A 104 10.58 5.86 -5.66
C ALA A 104 9.84 5.61 -4.34
N ILE A 105 8.51 5.71 -4.37
CA ILE A 105 7.66 5.45 -3.19
C ILE A 105 7.76 3.97 -2.80
N PHE A 106 7.63 3.04 -3.77
CA PHE A 106 7.80 1.61 -3.52
C PHE A 106 9.18 1.27 -2.93
N ARG A 107 10.25 1.93 -3.42
CA ARG A 107 11.61 1.73 -2.90
C ARG A 107 11.80 2.29 -1.51
N GLU A 108 11.14 3.38 -1.18
CA GLU A 108 11.17 3.97 0.17
C GLU A 108 10.38 3.12 1.19
N ASN A 109 9.39 2.36 0.71
CA ASN A 109 8.58 1.45 1.50
C ASN A 109 9.10 -0.02 1.51
N ASP A 110 10.34 -0.24 1.07
CA ASP A 110 10.93 -1.59 0.90
C ASP A 110 10.94 -2.41 2.19
N ALA A 111 11.22 -1.78 3.33
CA ALA A 111 11.28 -2.43 4.63
C ALA A 111 9.95 -3.10 5.00
N PHE A 112 8.82 -2.44 4.71
CA PHE A 112 7.51 -3.04 4.89
C PHE A 112 7.35 -4.28 4.00
N HIS A 113 7.70 -4.18 2.71
CA HIS A 113 7.57 -5.29 1.78
C HIS A 113 8.43 -6.49 2.17
N LEU A 114 9.67 -6.26 2.59
CA LEU A 114 10.59 -7.31 3.05
C LEU A 114 10.03 -8.09 4.24
N ILE A 115 9.36 -7.40 5.18
CA ILE A 115 8.74 -8.04 6.34
C ILE A 115 7.43 -8.73 5.94
N ALA A 116 6.58 -8.04 5.18
CA ALA A 116 5.26 -8.52 4.81
C ALA A 116 5.29 -9.69 3.82
N LEU A 117 6.30 -9.82 2.97
CA LEU A 117 6.42 -10.94 2.02
C LEU A 117 7.22 -12.13 2.59
N LYS A 118 7.85 -11.98 3.76
CA LYS A 118 8.64 -13.06 4.34
C LYS A 118 7.73 -14.21 4.78
N LYS A 119 7.92 -15.38 4.18
CA LYS A 119 7.30 -16.64 4.63
C LYS A 119 7.74 -16.98 6.04
N ARG A 120 6.79 -17.40 6.87
CA ARG A 120 7.04 -18.04 8.16
C ARG A 120 7.45 -19.50 7.94
N PRO A 121 8.07 -20.17 8.94
CA PRO A 121 8.47 -21.57 8.81
C PRO A 121 7.33 -22.52 8.42
N ASP A 122 6.11 -22.26 8.92
CA ASP A 122 4.89 -23.00 8.58
C ASP A 122 4.36 -22.70 7.18
N GLU A 123 4.90 -21.69 6.48
CA GLU A 123 4.45 -21.21 5.16
C GLU A 123 5.43 -21.56 4.04
N MET A 124 6.55 -22.22 4.34
CA MET A 124 7.57 -22.61 3.35
C MET A 124 7.04 -23.55 2.27
N HIS A 125 5.92 -24.24 2.53
CA HIS A 125 5.24 -25.12 1.58
C HIS A 125 4.31 -24.38 0.61
N LEU A 126 4.01 -23.10 0.86
CA LEU A 126 3.21 -22.30 -0.06
C LEU A 126 4.05 -22.02 -1.31
N GLU A 127 3.42 -22.00 -2.48
CA GLU A 127 4.09 -21.63 -3.73
C GLU A 127 4.49 -20.14 -3.71
N ASP A 128 5.69 -19.82 -4.19
CA ASP A 128 6.08 -18.42 -4.45
C ASP A 128 5.50 -17.92 -5.77
N ASP A 129 5.28 -18.82 -6.71
CA ASP A 129 4.83 -18.52 -8.07
C ASP A 129 3.34 -18.84 -8.25
N GLY A 130 2.60 -17.89 -8.81
CA GLY A 130 1.22 -18.05 -9.26
C GLY A 130 1.18 -17.97 -10.78
N PRO A 131 0.27 -18.66 -11.47
CA PRO A 131 0.49 -18.93 -12.89
C PRO A 131 0.36 -17.68 -13.78
N PHE A 132 1.23 -17.58 -14.80
CA PHE A 132 0.83 -17.10 -16.12
C PHE A 132 -0.08 -18.17 -16.74
N THR A 133 -1.34 -18.27 -16.34
CA THR A 133 -2.28 -19.06 -17.16
C THR A 133 -2.51 -18.28 -18.44
N VAL A 134 -1.93 -18.76 -19.55
CA VAL A 134 -2.27 -18.33 -20.90
C VAL A 134 -3.80 -18.28 -20.99
N GLU A 135 -4.35 -17.10 -21.25
CA GLU A 135 -5.77 -17.00 -21.57
C GLU A 135 -6.00 -17.83 -22.84
N THR A 136 -6.64 -18.99 -22.71
CA THR A 136 -7.20 -19.67 -23.88
C THR A 136 -8.36 -18.81 -24.34
N SER A 137 -8.14 -18.15 -25.48
CA SER A 137 -9.09 -17.30 -26.21
C SER A 137 -10.37 -18.03 -26.59
#